data_AF-A0A521J785-F1
#
_entry.id   AF-A0A521J785-F1
#
_cell.length_a   1.000
_cell.length_b   1.000
_cell.length_c   1.000
_cell.angle_alpha   90.00
_cell.angle_beta   90.00
_cell.angle_gamma   90.00
#
_symmetry.space_group_name_H-M   'P 1'
#
loop_
_entity.id
_entity.type
_entity.pdbx_description
1 polymer ?
#
loop_
_entity_poly.entity_id
_entity_poly.type
_entity_poly.pdbx_seq_one_letter_code
_entity_poly.pdbx_strand_id
1 'polypeptide(L)'
;MDVKFRNYSNKAGITEDYYKVRSFFIKLGYTEYTYARWDWMASHGYLDKFSIRKIGLWEDNNEVIGIATFDTVLCNAYCLALPKYHSLREEMLRYAEANLSSDKGFGIVIADRDISFQDIAVRLGYVATENKD
;
A
#
# COMPACT_ATOMS: atom_id res chain seq x y z
N MET A 1 -5.33 5.26 20.84
CA MET A 1 -5.24 5.34 19.37
C MET A 1 -6.40 4.56 18.83
N ASP A 2 -7.32 5.21 18.11
CA ASP A 2 -8.47 4.57 17.50
C ASP A 2 -8.20 4.50 15.99
N VAL A 3 -7.40 3.52 15.59
CA VAL A 3 -7.07 3.30 14.18
C VAL A 3 -8.25 2.59 13.53
N LYS A 4 -8.81 3.20 12.48
CA LYS A 4 -9.92 2.65 11.71
C LYS A 4 -9.42 2.15 10.37
N PHE A 5 -9.79 0.92 10.05
CA PHE A 5 -9.58 0.37 8.72
C PHE A 5 -10.79 0.63 7.83
N ARG A 6 -10.56 1.00 6.57
CA ARG A 6 -11.57 0.99 5.51
C ARG A 6 -10.91 0.79 4.15
N ASN A 7 -11.74 0.48 3.16
CA ASN A 7 -11.32 0.48 1.78
C ASN A 7 -11.37 1.87 1.12
N TYR A 8 -10.54 2.04 0.09
CA TYR A 8 -10.56 3.17 -0.82
C TYR A 8 -11.88 3.21 -1.61
N SER A 9 -12.28 4.41 -2.03
CA SER A 9 -13.50 4.61 -2.82
C SER A 9 -13.59 3.71 -4.06
N ASN A 10 -14.80 3.36 -4.47
CA ASN A 10 -15.04 2.60 -5.69
C ASN A 10 -14.92 3.43 -6.98
N LYS A 11 -14.45 4.68 -6.89
CA LYS A 11 -14.35 5.63 -8.00
C LYS A 11 -12.89 5.93 -8.30
N ALA A 12 -12.48 5.61 -9.53
CA ALA A 12 -11.13 5.89 -10.02
C ALA A 12 -10.91 7.39 -10.30
N GLY A 13 -9.65 7.79 -10.34
CA GLY A 13 -9.21 9.14 -10.64
C GLY A 13 -9.16 10.05 -9.41
N ILE A 14 -9.32 11.35 -9.65
CA ILE A 14 -9.12 12.40 -8.65
C ILE A 14 -10.39 12.55 -7.78
N THR A 15 -10.37 11.95 -6.60
CA THR A 15 -11.45 11.93 -5.60
C THR A 15 -10.99 12.52 -4.26
N GLU A 16 -11.86 12.57 -3.26
CA GLU A 16 -11.45 12.97 -1.90
C GLU A 16 -10.41 12.00 -1.31
N ASP A 17 -10.61 10.69 -1.51
CA ASP A 17 -9.65 9.67 -1.07
C ASP A 17 -8.30 9.82 -1.76
N TYR A 18 -8.28 10.23 -3.04
CA TYR A 18 -7.05 10.53 -3.75
C TYR A 18 -6.24 11.62 -3.03
N TYR A 19 -6.89 12.71 -2.62
CA TYR A 19 -6.21 13.80 -1.92
C TYR A 19 -5.75 13.40 -0.52
N LYS A 20 -6.52 12.57 0.19
CA LYS A 20 -6.11 12.03 1.50
C LYS A 20 -4.86 11.15 1.38
N VAL A 21 -4.85 10.21 0.45
CA VAL A 21 -3.70 9.32 0.20
C VAL A 21 -2.48 10.09 -0.28
N ARG A 22 -2.67 11.05 -1.19
CA ARG A 22 -1.60 11.94 -1.65
C ARG A 22 -0.98 12.74 -0.50
N SER A 23 -1.81 13.27 0.41
CA SER A 23 -1.35 14.00 1.60
C SER A 23 -0.57 13.08 2.54
N PHE A 24 -0.98 11.83 2.69
CA PHE A 24 -0.22 10.81 3.42
C PHE A 24 1.16 10.58 2.81
N PHE A 25 1.27 10.38 1.49
CA PHE A 25 2.56 10.15 0.84
C PHE A 25 3.50 11.37 0.94
N ILE A 26 2.96 12.60 0.89
CA ILE A 26 3.75 13.81 1.13
C ILE A 26 4.30 13.82 2.56
N LYS A 27 3.48 13.48 3.56
CA LYS A 27 3.91 13.38 4.97
C LYS A 27 4.93 12.27 5.20
N LEU A 28 4.76 11.14 4.52
CA LEU A 28 5.65 9.97 4.64
C LEU A 28 7.04 10.24 4.05
N GLY A 29 7.11 11.03 2.98
CA GLY A 29 8.36 11.37 2.31
C GLY A 29 8.85 10.28 1.37
N TYR A 30 10.17 10.14 1.24
CA TYR A 30 10.79 9.25 0.26
C TYR A 30 10.78 7.77 0.71
N THR A 31 10.05 6.95 -0.04
CA THR A 31 9.88 5.50 0.12
C THR A 31 9.79 4.83 -1.26
N GLU A 32 9.63 3.51 -1.29
CA GLU A 32 9.42 2.69 -2.50
C GLU A 32 8.16 3.10 -3.30
N TYR A 33 7.22 3.81 -2.67
CA TYR A 33 6.03 4.34 -3.32
C TYR A 33 5.78 5.79 -2.89
N THR A 34 6.04 6.72 -3.80
CA THR A 34 5.97 8.16 -3.52
C THR A 34 4.64 8.76 -3.96
N TYR A 35 4.38 10.01 -3.55
CA TYR A 35 3.25 10.78 -4.06
C TYR A 35 3.28 10.92 -5.60
N ALA A 36 4.47 10.93 -6.22
CA ALA A 36 4.59 11.01 -7.66
C ALA A 36 4.14 9.70 -8.35
N ARG A 37 4.47 8.54 -7.75
CA ARG A 37 3.98 7.22 -8.21
C ARG A 37 2.46 7.14 -8.05
N TRP A 38 1.91 7.66 -6.95
CA TRP A 38 0.47 7.78 -6.73
C TRP A 38 -0.22 8.68 -7.77
N ASP A 39 0.29 9.90 -8.00
CA ASP A 39 -0.23 10.86 -8.96
C ASP A 39 -0.22 10.26 -10.40
N TRP A 40 0.86 9.58 -10.75
CA TRP A 40 0.98 8.84 -12.00
C TRP A 40 -0.03 7.70 -12.08
N MET A 41 -0.09 6.81 -11.07
CA MET A 41 -1.00 5.66 -11.04
C MET A 41 -2.46 6.10 -11.23
N ALA A 42 -2.90 7.13 -10.50
CA ALA A 42 -4.28 7.61 -10.51
C ALA A 42 -4.73 8.17 -11.88
N SER A 43 -3.78 8.61 -12.70
CA SER A 43 -4.03 9.13 -14.06
C SER A 43 -3.69 8.13 -15.18
N HIS A 44 -3.08 7.00 -14.85
CA HIS A 44 -2.55 6.07 -15.83
C HIS A 44 -3.63 5.24 -16.53
N GLY A 45 -3.52 5.10 -17.85
CA GLY A 45 -4.50 4.36 -18.67
C GLY A 45 -4.55 2.85 -18.41
N TYR A 46 -3.46 2.27 -17.90
CA TYR A 46 -3.36 0.84 -17.54
C TYR A 46 -3.90 0.49 -16.15
N LEU A 47 -4.33 1.48 -15.35
CA LEU A 47 -4.86 1.21 -14.01
C LEU A 47 -6.14 0.36 -14.10
N ASP A 48 -6.15 -0.77 -13.39
CA ASP A 48 -7.33 -1.56 -13.10
C ASP A 48 -8.23 -0.78 -12.13
N LYS A 49 -9.13 0.01 -12.74
CA LYS A 49 -10.11 0.85 -12.05
C LYS A 49 -11.10 0.05 -11.20
N PHE A 50 -11.26 -1.25 -11.42
CA PHE A 50 -12.14 -2.07 -10.59
C PHE A 50 -11.48 -2.48 -9.29
N SER A 51 -10.16 -2.72 -9.32
CA SER A 51 -9.41 -3.20 -8.16
C SER A 51 -9.02 -2.10 -7.18
N ILE A 52 -9.12 -0.81 -7.53
CA ILE A 52 -8.80 0.30 -6.61
C ILE A 52 -9.60 0.24 -5.30
N ARG A 53 -10.84 -0.29 -5.34
CA ARG A 53 -11.70 -0.44 -4.16
C ARG A 53 -11.14 -1.44 -3.14
N LYS A 54 -10.10 -2.19 -3.51
CA LYS A 54 -9.38 -3.13 -2.66
C LYS A 54 -8.17 -2.50 -1.97
N ILE A 55 -7.80 -1.27 -2.34
CA ILE A 55 -6.75 -0.53 -1.60
C ILE A 55 -7.24 -0.37 -0.16
N GLY A 56 -6.41 -0.79 0.79
CA GLY A 56 -6.68 -0.73 2.22
C GLY A 56 -6.13 0.56 2.80
N LEU A 57 -6.93 1.27 3.59
CA LEU A 57 -6.57 2.50 4.27
C LEU A 57 -6.74 2.35 5.77
N TRP A 58 -5.70 2.71 6.52
CA TRP A 58 -5.74 2.84 7.97
C TRP A 58 -5.75 4.32 8.31
N GLU A 59 -6.74 4.75 9.08
CA GLU A 59 -6.97 6.15 9.44
C GLU A 59 -6.92 6.35 10.96
N ASP A 60 -6.29 7.43 11.41
CA ASP A 60 -6.38 7.95 12.78
C ASP A 60 -6.82 9.42 12.71
N ASN A 61 -7.89 9.78 13.43
CA ASN A 61 -8.51 11.11 13.36
C ASN A 61 -8.80 11.62 11.92
N ASN A 62 -9.35 10.76 11.08
CA ASN A 62 -9.66 11.02 9.66
C ASN A 62 -8.44 11.31 8.75
N GLU A 63 -7.21 11.12 9.25
CA GLU A 63 -6.00 11.16 8.45
C GLU A 63 -5.55 9.75 8.08
N VAL A 64 -5.19 9.52 6.82
CA VAL A 64 -4.55 8.26 6.41
C VAL A 64 -3.17 8.19 7.07
N ILE A 65 -2.95 7.14 7.85
CA ILE A 65 -1.69 6.86 8.56
C ILE A 65 -1.00 5.60 8.03
N GLY A 66 -1.70 4.82 7.20
CA GLY A 66 -1.14 3.67 6.50
C GLY A 66 -2.00 3.25 5.29
N ILE A 67 -1.36 2.60 4.33
CA ILE A 67 -1.96 2.16 3.07
C ILE A 67 -1.39 0.81 2.62
N ALA A 68 -2.28 -0.07 2.15
CA ALA A 68 -1.95 -1.25 1.36
C ALA A 68 -2.47 -1.02 -0.06
N THR A 69 -1.55 -0.84 -1.01
CA THR A 69 -1.88 -0.50 -2.41
C THR A 69 -1.12 -1.38 -3.39
N PHE A 70 -1.45 -1.24 -4.67
CA PHE A 70 -0.73 -1.78 -5.83
C PHE A 70 -0.42 -0.63 -6.80
N ASP A 71 0.24 -0.93 -7.92
CA ASP A 71 0.43 0.03 -9.02
C ASP A 71 -0.79 0.02 -9.97
N THR A 72 -0.64 -0.52 -11.18
CA THR A 72 -1.67 -0.50 -12.20
C THR A 72 -2.53 -1.76 -12.17
N VAL A 73 -1.98 -2.89 -11.71
CA VAL A 73 -2.67 -4.18 -11.63
C VAL A 73 -2.33 -4.90 -10.33
N LEU A 74 -3.19 -5.84 -9.93
CA LEU A 74 -2.92 -6.74 -8.81
C LEU A 74 -1.71 -7.65 -9.13
N CYS A 75 -0.88 -7.91 -8.12
CA CYS A 75 0.21 -8.90 -8.06
C CYS A 75 1.23 -8.38 -7.03
N ASN A 76 1.87 -7.24 -7.35
CA ASN A 76 2.81 -6.57 -6.47
C ASN A 76 2.08 -5.52 -5.64
N ALA A 77 2.22 -5.61 -4.33
CA ALA A 77 1.67 -4.68 -3.37
C ALA A 77 2.75 -3.86 -2.68
N TYR A 78 2.31 -2.79 -2.04
CA TYR A 78 3.08 -1.88 -1.21
C TYR A 78 2.32 -1.66 0.09
N CYS A 79 2.99 -1.84 1.23
CA CYS A 79 2.41 -1.62 2.56
C CYS A 79 3.22 -0.53 3.27
N LEU A 80 2.65 0.66 3.38
CA LEU A 80 3.35 1.85 3.85
C LEU A 80 2.59 2.47 5.01
N ALA A 81 3.28 2.75 6.11
CA ALA A 81 2.72 3.39 7.29
C ALA A 81 3.66 4.48 7.78
N LEU A 82 3.10 5.52 8.42
CA LEU A 82 3.91 6.53 9.11
C LEU A 82 4.76 5.85 10.22
N PRO A 83 5.96 6.35 10.54
CA PRO A 83 6.90 5.70 11.48
C PRO A 83 6.30 5.25 12.82
N LYS A 84 5.41 6.07 13.39
CA LYS A 84 4.72 5.79 14.66
C LYS A 84 3.78 4.57 14.59
N TYR A 85 3.37 4.16 13.40
CA TYR A 85 2.37 3.11 13.15
C TYR A 85 2.96 1.86 12.48
N HIS A 86 4.28 1.67 12.53
CA HIS A 86 4.92 0.48 11.97
C HIS A 86 4.41 -0.85 12.58
N SER A 87 3.78 -0.82 13.76
CA SER A 87 3.10 -1.98 14.34
C SER A 87 1.97 -2.53 13.45
N LEU A 88 1.43 -1.75 12.52
CA LEU A 88 0.39 -2.18 11.58
C LEU A 88 0.90 -3.06 10.44
N ARG A 89 2.22 -3.09 10.18
CA ARG A 89 2.80 -3.69 8.97
C ARG A 89 2.45 -5.17 8.78
N GLU A 90 2.40 -5.95 9.86
CA GLU A 90 2.01 -7.36 9.76
C GLU A 90 0.55 -7.52 9.35
N GLU A 91 -0.36 -6.74 9.92
CA GLU A 91 -1.78 -6.73 9.54
C GLU A 91 -1.95 -6.26 8.09
N MET A 92 -1.24 -5.21 7.69
CA MET A 92 -1.28 -4.67 6.33
C MET A 92 -0.80 -5.69 5.29
N LEU A 93 0.29 -6.41 5.58
CA LEU A 93 0.81 -7.46 4.69
C LEU A 93 -0.19 -8.61 4.53
N ARG A 94 -0.79 -9.08 5.63
CA ARG A 94 -1.86 -10.10 5.58
C ARG A 94 -3.08 -9.62 4.79
N TYR A 95 -3.47 -8.36 4.97
CA TYR A 95 -4.54 -7.75 4.21
C TYR A 95 -4.23 -7.71 2.71
N ALA A 96 -3.03 -7.24 2.35
CA ALA A 96 -2.57 -7.12 0.99
C ALA A 96 -2.52 -8.48 0.30
N GLU A 97 -2.00 -9.51 0.95
CA GLU A 97 -2.00 -10.88 0.41
C GLU A 97 -3.42 -11.37 0.13
N ALA A 98 -4.35 -11.22 1.08
CA ALA A 98 -5.71 -11.70 0.93
C ALA A 98 -6.51 -10.95 -0.17
N ASN A 99 -6.21 -9.67 -0.42
CA ASN A 99 -7.06 -8.82 -1.25
C ASN A 99 -6.41 -8.36 -2.56
N LEU A 100 -5.09 -8.19 -2.56
CA LEU A 100 -4.31 -7.64 -3.67
C LEU A 100 -3.53 -8.71 -4.46
N SER A 101 -3.75 -9.98 -4.14
CA SER A 101 -3.30 -11.11 -4.95
C SER A 101 -3.91 -11.11 -6.35
N SER A 102 -3.15 -11.63 -7.31
CA SER A 102 -3.61 -11.97 -8.66
C SER A 102 -3.63 -13.48 -8.87
N ASP A 103 -4.14 -13.92 -10.01
CA ASP A 103 -4.01 -15.30 -10.49
C ASP A 103 -2.55 -15.75 -10.70
N LYS A 104 -1.64 -14.78 -10.89
CA LYS A 104 -0.20 -15.01 -11.03
C LYS A 104 0.54 -15.07 -9.69
N GLY A 105 -0.19 -14.90 -8.58
CA GLY A 105 0.35 -14.86 -7.23
C GLY A 105 0.41 -13.45 -6.64
N PHE A 106 1.21 -13.33 -5.59
CA PHE A 106 1.34 -12.15 -4.75
C PHE A 106 2.82 -11.86 -4.45
N GLY A 107 3.19 -10.59 -4.54
CA GLY A 107 4.48 -10.05 -4.14
C GLY A 107 4.30 -8.81 -3.28
N ILE A 108 5.24 -8.57 -2.37
CA ILE A 108 5.32 -7.36 -1.55
C ILE A 108 6.65 -6.68 -1.84
N VAL A 109 6.61 -5.39 -2.19
CA VAL A 109 7.83 -4.59 -2.35
C VAL A 109 8.23 -4.06 -0.98
N ILE A 110 9.46 -4.36 -0.56
CA ILE A 110 10.02 -3.93 0.73
C ILE A 110 11.40 -3.34 0.45
N ALA A 111 11.68 -2.14 0.97
CA ALA A 111 12.98 -1.52 0.80
C ALA A 111 14.10 -2.36 1.45
N ASP A 112 15.27 -2.45 0.78
CA ASP A 112 16.46 -3.18 1.26
C ASP A 112 16.88 -2.77 2.68
N ARG A 113 16.63 -1.52 3.06
CA ARG A 113 16.97 -0.96 4.38
C ARG A 113 15.93 -1.23 5.47
N ASP A 114 14.73 -1.72 5.13
CA ASP A 114 13.66 -1.97 6.09
C ASP A 114 13.71 -3.39 6.65
N ILE A 115 14.77 -3.65 7.44
CA ILE A 115 15.02 -4.96 8.06
C ILE A 115 13.82 -5.42 8.90
N SER A 116 13.18 -4.49 9.61
CA SER A 116 12.02 -4.81 10.45
C SER A 116 10.84 -5.36 9.65
N PHE A 117 10.61 -4.84 8.45
CA PHE A 117 9.51 -5.30 7.60
C PHE A 117 9.90 -6.58 6.84
N GLN A 118 11.16 -6.72 6.47
CA GLN A 118 11.69 -7.99 5.94
C GLN A 118 11.54 -9.14 6.94
N ASP A 119 11.84 -8.91 8.23
CA ASP A 119 11.65 -9.91 9.28
C ASP A 119 10.18 -10.32 9.45
N ILE A 120 9.24 -9.38 9.32
CA ILE A 120 7.80 -9.68 9.31
C ILE A 120 7.48 -10.60 8.12
N ALA A 121 7.93 -10.24 6.91
CA ALA A 121 7.66 -11.02 5.71
C ALA A 121 8.22 -12.45 5.83
N VAL A 122 9.46 -12.61 6.30
CA VAL A 122 10.08 -13.93 6.53
C VAL A 122 9.28 -14.77 7.52
N ARG A 123 8.83 -14.19 8.65
CA ARG A 123 7.99 -14.90 9.62
C ARG A 123 6.64 -15.34 9.05
N LEU A 124 6.13 -14.62 8.05
CA LEU A 124 4.91 -14.97 7.33
C LEU A 124 5.15 -15.98 6.19
N GLY A 125 6.39 -16.42 5.96
CA GLY A 125 6.73 -17.42 4.95
C GLY A 125 7.10 -16.86 3.58
N TYR A 126 7.30 -15.55 3.46
CA TYR A 126 7.76 -14.93 2.22
C TYR A 126 9.23 -15.25 1.96
N VAL A 127 9.58 -15.34 0.68
CA VAL A 127 10.96 -15.56 0.22
C VAL A 127 11.38 -14.36 -0.60
N ALA A 128 12.56 -13.81 -0.31
CA ALA A 128 13.12 -12.70 -1.06
C ALA A 128 13.39 -13.11 -2.51
N THR A 129 13.03 -12.25 -3.46
CA THR A 129 13.34 -12.43 -4.88
C THR A 129 14.64 -11.72 -5.25
N GLU A 130 15.23 -12.07 -6.40
CA GLU A 130 16.39 -11.34 -6.95
C GLU A 130 16.00 -10.00 -7.59
N ASN A 131 14.71 -9.74 -7.80
CA ASN A 131 14.22 -8.51 -8.41
C ASN A 131 14.33 -7.32 -7.44
N LYS A 132 14.81 -6.19 -7.96
CA LYS A 132 14.79 -4.90 -7.28
C LYS A 132 13.91 -3.95 -8.07
N ASP A 133 12.94 -3.33 -7.40
CA ASP A 133 12.04 -2.31 -7.95
C ASP A 133 12.60 -0.89 -7.73
#